data_AF-A0A0M8N3K0-F1
#
_entry.id   AF-A0A0M8N3K0-F1
#
_cell.length_a   1.000
_cell.length_b   1.000
_cell.length_c   1.000
_cell.angle_alpha   90.00
_cell.angle_beta   90.00
_cell.angle_gamma   90.00
#
_symmetry.space_group_name_H-M   'P 1'
#
loop_
_entity.id
_entity.type
_entity.pdbx_description
1 polymer ?
#
loop_
_entity_poly.entity_id
_entity_poly.type
_entity_poly.pdbx_seq_one_letter_code
_entity_poly.pdbx_strand_id
1 'polypeptide(L)'
;MRVYLLERIPGVPYSEFRARPEFADNAREFRERLLGDLAWALALSFQSRKSPDSILLLDGTDADTGAGASRLARGRVGSSLRARLELLEALPAHAQRHVSEVARRLDAVEGSPWCLTHGDLVAGNVMVDPATGHLTGLVDWAEAEWLPFGVALYGVEEVLGGAGEGPGFAYCAGHEELRRHFWDRLLALSRCGDLGIRPWLGEVEAARKLGVLLWVGIAFDEGRIDRVIEPGRDEAEMQKLTPFLEAACPVDAAGDGDRERGRRGSRVGIWLRELGVAFGQLCR
;
A
#
# COMPACT_ATOMS: atom_id res chain seq x y z
N MET A 1 -13.05 20.93 -28.92
CA MET A 1 -11.78 20.23 -28.72
C MET A 1 -10.99 21.00 -27.68
N ARG A 2 -10.73 20.42 -26.50
CA ARG A 2 -9.85 21.03 -25.49
C ARG A 2 -8.50 20.35 -25.64
N VAL A 3 -7.46 21.11 -25.97
CA VAL A 3 -6.08 20.63 -26.02
C VAL A 3 -5.43 21.06 -24.71
N TYR A 4 -4.90 20.10 -23.96
CA TYR A 4 -4.16 20.37 -22.73
C TYR A 4 -2.67 20.16 -23.01
N LEU A 5 -1.85 21.11 -22.59
CA LEU A 5 -0.40 20.97 -22.55
C LEU A 5 -0.03 20.61 -21.10
N LEU A 6 0.56 19.45 -20.90
CA LEU A 6 1.04 18.98 -19.61
C LEU A 6 2.54 18.71 -19.73
N GLU A 7 3.29 19.14 -18.72
CA GLU A 7 4.69 18.72 -18.60
C GLU A 7 4.73 17.22 -18.33
N ARG A 8 5.52 16.50 -19.14
CA ARG A 8 5.68 15.07 -18.98
C ARG A 8 6.51 14.80 -17.72
N ILE A 9 5.98 13.99 -16.82
CA ILE A 9 6.76 13.45 -15.69
C ILE A 9 7.95 12.66 -16.27
N PRO A 10 9.20 13.00 -15.88
CA PRO A 10 10.38 12.35 -16.42
C PRO A 10 10.47 10.89 -15.99
N GLY A 11 11.25 10.09 -16.73
CA GLY A 11 11.47 8.67 -16.43
C GLY A 11 10.66 7.73 -17.32
N VAL A 12 10.64 6.47 -16.91
CA VAL A 12 9.98 5.34 -17.59
C VAL A 12 9.06 4.62 -16.61
N PRO A 13 7.96 4.00 -17.06
CA PRO A 13 7.14 3.16 -16.19
C PRO A 13 7.97 2.01 -15.60
N TYR A 14 7.79 1.71 -14.31
CA TYR A 14 8.49 0.63 -13.63
C TYR A 14 8.19 -0.74 -14.26
N SER A 15 6.98 -0.93 -14.78
CA SER A 15 6.59 -2.12 -15.54
C SER A 15 7.46 -2.34 -16.80
N GLU A 16 7.86 -1.27 -17.49
CA GLU A 16 8.78 -1.33 -18.62
C GLU A 16 10.23 -1.44 -18.17
N PHE A 17 10.62 -0.70 -17.12
CA PHE A 17 11.99 -0.69 -16.63
C PHE A 17 12.45 -2.07 -16.17
N ARG A 18 11.59 -2.79 -15.43
CA ARG A 18 11.91 -4.13 -14.91
C ARG A 18 12.09 -5.20 -15.99
N ALA A 19 11.63 -4.94 -17.22
CA ALA A 19 11.80 -5.83 -18.37
C ALA A 19 13.12 -5.60 -19.12
N ARG A 20 13.90 -4.57 -18.74
CA ARG A 20 15.15 -4.23 -19.44
C ARG A 20 16.34 -5.00 -18.89
N PRO A 21 17.36 -5.31 -19.73
CA PRO A 21 18.57 -6.01 -19.28
C PRO A 21 19.31 -5.28 -18.15
N GLU A 22 19.34 -3.95 -18.18
CA GLU A 22 20.05 -3.14 -17.18
C GLU A 22 19.44 -3.29 -15.78
N PHE A 23 18.15 -3.59 -15.70
CA PHE A 23 17.47 -3.87 -14.45
C PHE A 23 17.95 -5.19 -13.85
N ALA A 24 18.16 -6.23 -14.66
CA ALA A 24 18.50 -7.58 -14.17
C ALA A 24 19.79 -7.59 -13.34
N ASP A 25 20.81 -6.86 -13.80
CA ASP A 25 22.12 -6.80 -13.14
C ASP A 25 22.10 -6.10 -11.78
N ASN A 26 21.16 -5.15 -11.58
CA ASN A 26 21.09 -4.31 -10.38
C ASN A 26 19.71 -4.35 -9.70
N ALA A 27 18.93 -5.41 -9.97
CA ALA A 27 17.51 -5.46 -9.67
C ALA A 27 17.20 -5.23 -8.17
N ARG A 28 18.07 -5.74 -7.30
CA ARG A 28 17.94 -5.56 -5.85
C ARG A 28 18.13 -4.10 -5.45
N GLU A 29 19.18 -3.46 -5.93
CA GLU A 29 19.51 -2.07 -5.57
C GLU A 29 18.45 -1.10 -6.08
N PHE A 30 17.95 -1.30 -7.31
CA PHE A 30 16.85 -0.51 -7.85
C PHE A 30 15.56 -0.66 -7.04
N ARG A 31 15.20 -1.90 -6.67
CA ARG A 31 14.03 -2.13 -5.80
C ARG A 31 14.20 -1.49 -4.44
N GLU A 32 15.39 -1.57 -3.83
CA GLU A 32 15.66 -0.96 -2.54
C GLU A 32 15.47 0.57 -2.58
N ARG A 33 16.03 1.24 -3.59
CA ARG A 33 15.84 2.69 -3.80
C ARG A 33 14.37 3.05 -4.02
N LEU A 34 13.69 2.35 -4.92
CA LEU A 34 12.28 2.58 -5.22
C LEU A 34 11.38 2.37 -4.00
N LEU A 35 11.61 1.31 -3.22
CA LEU A 35 10.87 1.06 -1.97
C LEU A 35 11.14 2.14 -0.93
N GLY A 36 12.39 2.64 -0.84
CA GLY A 36 12.73 3.77 0.01
C GLY A 36 11.96 5.05 -0.36
N ASP A 37 11.82 5.32 -1.66
CA ASP A 37 11.09 6.49 -2.18
C ASP A 37 9.57 6.33 -2.03
N LEU A 38 9.03 5.13 -2.26
CA LEU A 38 7.60 4.84 -2.00
C LEU A 38 7.27 4.96 -0.51
N ALA A 39 8.16 4.50 0.38
CA ALA A 39 8.00 4.69 1.82
C ALA A 39 7.96 6.18 2.18
N TRP A 40 8.74 7.01 1.49
CA TRP A 40 8.69 8.47 1.66
C TRP A 40 7.39 9.07 1.15
N ALA A 41 6.93 8.72 -0.05
CA ALA A 41 5.66 9.21 -0.60
C ALA A 41 4.46 8.83 0.30
N LEU A 42 4.42 7.60 0.80
CA LEU A 42 3.38 7.15 1.73
C LEU A 42 3.48 7.83 3.09
N ALA A 43 4.69 8.08 3.60
CA ALA A 43 4.89 8.85 4.82
C ALA A 43 4.39 10.30 4.68
N LEU A 44 4.60 10.95 3.52
CA LEU A 44 4.04 12.28 3.24
C LEU A 44 2.51 12.29 3.25
N SER A 45 1.90 11.25 2.65
CA SER A 45 0.45 11.09 2.68
C SER A 45 -0.07 10.92 4.11
N PHE A 46 0.61 10.10 4.93
CA PHE A 46 0.31 9.95 6.36
C PHE A 46 0.50 11.25 7.15
N GLN A 47 1.54 12.03 6.88
CA GLN A 47 1.73 13.32 7.53
C GLN A 47 0.62 14.32 7.18
N SER A 48 0.00 14.16 6.01
CA SER A 48 -1.11 14.97 5.50
C SER A 48 -2.50 14.40 5.82
N ARG A 49 -2.56 13.36 6.66
CA ARG A 49 -3.79 12.61 6.98
C ARG A 49 -4.89 13.49 7.58
N LYS A 50 -6.13 13.03 7.44
CA LYS A 50 -7.34 13.63 7.99
C LYS A 50 -7.98 12.71 9.02
N SER A 51 -8.72 13.30 9.95
CA SER A 51 -9.60 12.53 10.83
C SER A 51 -10.81 12.00 10.04
N PRO A 52 -11.43 10.88 10.45
CA PRO A 52 -12.66 10.39 9.84
C PRO A 52 -13.77 11.45 9.78
N ASP A 53 -13.92 12.26 10.84
CA ASP A 53 -14.89 13.36 10.89
C ASP A 53 -14.60 14.45 9.85
N SER A 54 -13.33 14.76 9.62
CA SER A 54 -12.94 15.74 8.59
C SER A 54 -13.31 15.24 7.19
N ILE A 55 -13.19 13.94 6.96
CA ILE A 55 -13.59 13.33 5.68
C ILE A 55 -15.11 13.33 5.52
N LEU A 56 -15.88 13.01 6.56
CA LEU A 56 -17.35 13.11 6.52
C LEU A 56 -17.84 14.52 6.16
N LEU A 57 -17.18 15.54 6.68
CA LEU A 57 -17.49 16.93 6.34
C LEU A 57 -17.20 17.25 4.87
N LEU A 58 -16.17 16.65 4.27
CA LEU A 58 -15.88 16.77 2.84
C LEU A 58 -16.89 16.01 1.96
N ASP A 59 -17.50 14.93 2.46
CA ASP A 59 -18.56 14.20 1.77
C ASP A 59 -19.92 14.93 1.83
N GLY A 60 -20.18 15.66 2.93
CA GLY A 60 -21.46 16.36 3.15
C GLY A 60 -21.60 17.69 2.40
N THR A 61 -20.55 18.18 1.75
CA THR A 61 -20.58 19.41 0.96
C THR A 61 -20.94 19.11 -0.50
N ASP A 62 -22.22 18.91 -0.82
CA ASP A 62 -22.72 18.92 -2.20
C ASP A 62 -24.10 19.60 -2.28
N ALA A 63 -24.21 20.68 -3.07
CA ALA A 63 -25.29 20.90 -4.06
C ALA A 63 -25.42 22.36 -4.57
N ASP A 64 -25.20 23.40 -3.76
CA ASP A 64 -25.76 24.74 -4.08
C ASP A 64 -24.76 25.85 -4.45
N THR A 65 -23.46 25.59 -4.35
CA THR A 65 -22.43 26.51 -4.83
C THR A 65 -21.61 25.81 -5.90
N GLY A 66 -21.86 26.11 -7.17
CA GLY A 66 -21.24 25.51 -8.36
C GLY A 66 -19.73 25.70 -8.53
N ALA A 67 -18.96 25.52 -7.46
CA ALA A 67 -17.51 25.65 -7.39
C ALA A 67 -16.88 24.34 -6.90
N GLY A 68 -16.72 23.36 -7.79
CA GLY A 68 -15.57 22.44 -7.89
C GLY A 68 -15.06 21.61 -6.69
N ALA A 69 -15.58 21.74 -5.48
CA ALA A 69 -15.29 20.91 -4.31
C ALA A 69 -16.45 19.91 -4.13
N SER A 70 -16.30 18.59 -4.02
CA SER A 70 -15.20 17.77 -3.50
C SER A 70 -15.05 16.46 -4.29
N ARG A 71 -14.23 16.42 -5.35
CA ARG A 71 -13.90 15.14 -6.04
C ARG A 71 -12.92 14.26 -5.24
N LEU A 72 -12.30 14.81 -4.21
CA LEU A 72 -11.39 14.13 -3.29
C LEU A 72 -12.09 13.94 -1.95
N ALA A 73 -13.31 13.40 -1.96
CA ALA A 73 -14.03 12.96 -0.77
C ALA A 73 -13.62 11.51 -0.44
N ARG A 74 -14.46 10.70 0.20
CA ARG A 74 -14.22 9.24 0.30
C ARG A 74 -14.16 8.55 -1.06
N GLY A 75 -14.64 9.19 -2.11
CA GLY A 75 -14.69 8.64 -3.46
C GLY A 75 -15.56 7.38 -3.54
N ARG A 76 -15.40 6.61 -4.62
CA ARG A 76 -16.24 5.44 -4.88
C ARG A 76 -15.90 4.28 -3.95
N VAL A 77 -14.62 4.01 -3.69
CA VAL A 77 -14.23 2.85 -2.86
C VAL A 77 -14.41 3.20 -1.39
N GLY A 78 -13.99 4.39 -0.96
CA GLY A 78 -14.09 4.78 0.45
C GLY A 78 -15.54 4.90 0.93
N SER A 79 -16.48 5.26 0.06
CA SER A 79 -17.91 5.32 0.42
C SER A 79 -18.60 3.94 0.42
N SER A 80 -17.92 2.88 -0.05
CA SER A 80 -18.52 1.55 -0.25
C SER A 80 -17.69 0.41 0.33
N LEU A 81 -16.75 0.69 1.24
CA LEU A 81 -15.86 -0.33 1.85
C LEU A 81 -16.63 -1.53 2.42
N ARG A 82 -17.72 -1.28 3.17
CA ARG A 82 -18.56 -2.33 3.77
C ARG A 82 -19.23 -3.21 2.71
N ALA A 83 -19.93 -2.60 1.75
CA ALA A 83 -20.59 -3.33 0.67
C ALA A 83 -19.60 -4.12 -0.20
N ARG A 84 -18.39 -3.59 -0.41
CA ARG A 84 -17.32 -4.29 -1.11
C ARG A 84 -16.79 -5.49 -0.33
N LEU A 85 -16.71 -5.38 0.99
CA LEU A 85 -16.29 -6.49 1.83
C LEU A 85 -17.34 -7.60 1.86
N GLU A 86 -18.63 -7.25 1.84
CA GLU A 86 -19.74 -8.22 1.67
C GLU A 86 -19.64 -8.94 0.32
N LEU A 87 -19.34 -8.23 -0.77
CA LEU A 87 -19.11 -8.84 -2.08
C LEU A 87 -18.00 -9.91 -2.02
N LEU A 88 -16.93 -9.64 -1.25
CA LEU A 88 -15.77 -10.53 -1.12
C LEU A 88 -16.04 -11.82 -0.33
N GLU A 89 -17.23 -12.00 0.26
CA GLU A 89 -17.67 -13.29 0.83
C GLU A 89 -17.76 -14.41 -0.22
N ALA A 90 -17.82 -14.06 -1.52
CA ALA A 90 -17.77 -15.03 -2.61
C ALA A 90 -16.35 -15.49 -3.01
N LEU A 91 -15.28 -14.97 -2.38
CA LEU A 91 -13.92 -15.42 -2.64
C LEU A 91 -13.67 -16.90 -2.25
N PRO A 92 -12.64 -17.55 -2.81
CA PRO A 92 -12.27 -18.92 -2.43
C PRO A 92 -12.02 -19.09 -0.93
N ALA A 93 -12.25 -20.31 -0.41
CA ALA A 93 -12.20 -20.64 1.01
C ALA A 93 -10.88 -20.26 1.71
N HIS A 94 -9.75 -20.30 1.01
CA HIS A 94 -8.44 -19.92 1.56
C HIS A 94 -8.33 -18.42 1.87
N ALA A 95 -9.07 -17.57 1.16
CA ALA A 95 -9.11 -16.12 1.38
C ALA A 95 -10.16 -15.70 2.42
N GLN A 96 -11.18 -16.52 2.68
CA GLN A 96 -12.29 -16.20 3.59
C GLN A 96 -11.86 -15.89 5.02
N ARG A 97 -10.76 -16.50 5.50
CA ARG A 97 -10.19 -16.17 6.82
C ARG A 97 -9.75 -14.69 6.90
N HIS A 98 -9.22 -14.14 5.81
CA HIS A 98 -8.75 -12.76 5.73
C HIS A 98 -9.93 -11.78 5.59
N VAL A 99 -10.95 -12.14 4.80
CA VAL A 99 -12.20 -11.37 4.71
C VAL A 99 -12.84 -11.23 6.10
N SER A 100 -12.96 -12.35 6.83
CA SER A 100 -13.51 -12.38 8.19
C SER A 100 -12.65 -11.60 9.20
N GLU A 101 -11.33 -11.62 9.06
CA GLU A 101 -10.42 -10.84 9.90
C GLU A 101 -10.61 -9.34 9.69
N VAL A 102 -10.62 -8.90 8.42
CA VAL A 102 -10.82 -7.50 8.05
C VAL A 102 -12.20 -7.01 8.45
N ALA A 103 -13.25 -7.81 8.25
CA ALA A 103 -14.63 -7.44 8.61
C ALA A 103 -14.77 -7.12 10.11
N ARG A 104 -14.15 -7.94 10.98
CA ARG A 104 -14.15 -7.70 12.43
C ARG A 104 -13.39 -6.43 12.84
N ARG A 105 -12.48 -5.93 12.00
CA ARG A 105 -11.66 -4.76 12.29
C ARG A 105 -12.08 -3.53 11.50
N LEU A 106 -13.11 -3.63 10.67
CA LEU A 106 -13.49 -2.59 9.73
C LEU A 106 -13.84 -1.28 10.43
N ASP A 107 -14.57 -1.32 11.55
CA ASP A 107 -14.88 -0.13 12.34
C ASP A 107 -13.62 0.59 12.83
N ALA A 108 -12.61 -0.18 13.28
CA ALA A 108 -11.33 0.37 13.72
C ALA A 108 -10.51 0.93 12.55
N VAL A 109 -10.56 0.28 11.39
CA VAL A 109 -9.94 0.77 10.15
C VAL A 109 -10.59 2.08 9.70
N GLU A 110 -11.92 2.18 9.68
CA GLU A 110 -12.63 3.41 9.32
C GLU A 110 -12.42 4.53 10.37
N GLY A 111 -12.17 4.17 11.63
CA GLY A 111 -11.79 5.08 12.71
C GLY A 111 -10.31 5.50 12.70
N SER A 112 -9.48 4.88 11.85
CA SER A 112 -8.05 5.20 11.72
C SER A 112 -7.82 6.43 10.83
N PRO A 113 -6.58 6.94 10.70
CA PRO A 113 -6.35 8.11 9.89
C PRO A 113 -6.57 7.89 8.38
N TRP A 114 -7.24 8.84 7.73
CA TRP A 114 -7.51 8.79 6.29
C TRP A 114 -6.47 9.59 5.52
N CYS A 115 -5.97 9.02 4.43
CA CYS A 115 -4.89 9.58 3.64
C CYS A 115 -5.28 9.66 2.17
N LEU A 116 -4.73 10.63 1.44
CA LEU A 116 -4.91 10.68 0.00
C LEU A 116 -4.16 9.50 -0.62
N THR A 117 -4.88 8.62 -1.28
CA THR A 117 -4.33 7.45 -1.95
C THR A 117 -4.29 7.66 -3.46
N HIS A 118 -3.41 6.91 -4.13
CA HIS A 118 -3.31 6.96 -5.59
C HIS A 118 -4.56 6.39 -6.29
N GLY A 119 -5.19 5.37 -5.70
CA GLY A 119 -6.33 4.66 -6.28
C GLY A 119 -5.95 3.53 -7.24
N ASP A 120 -4.81 3.63 -7.92
CA ASP A 120 -4.32 2.56 -8.82
C ASP A 120 -2.78 2.45 -8.81
N LEU A 121 -2.20 2.00 -7.69
CA LEU A 121 -0.74 1.96 -7.50
C LEU A 121 -0.14 0.67 -8.08
N VAL A 122 -0.22 0.52 -9.39
CA VAL A 122 0.39 -0.58 -10.15
C VAL A 122 1.74 -0.18 -10.75
N ALA A 123 2.57 -1.16 -11.12
CA ALA A 123 3.91 -0.92 -11.70
C ALA A 123 3.91 -0.02 -12.95
N GLY A 124 2.80 0.05 -13.71
CA GLY A 124 2.66 0.94 -14.86
C GLY A 124 2.52 2.43 -14.49
N ASN A 125 2.02 2.71 -13.29
CA ASN A 125 1.75 4.07 -12.81
C ASN A 125 2.90 4.64 -11.97
N VAL A 126 3.95 3.84 -11.75
CA VAL A 126 5.16 4.22 -11.02
C VAL A 126 6.25 4.61 -12.02
N MET A 127 6.62 5.88 -12.06
CA MET A 127 7.68 6.38 -12.94
C MET A 127 9.03 6.35 -12.23
N VAL A 128 10.05 5.83 -12.91
CA VAL A 128 11.41 5.72 -12.38
C VAL A 128 12.45 6.30 -13.31
N ASP A 129 13.53 6.81 -12.73
CA ASP A 129 14.75 7.14 -13.47
C ASP A 129 15.49 5.84 -13.81
N PRO A 130 15.67 5.48 -15.09
CA PRO A 130 16.32 4.22 -15.46
C PRO A 130 17.82 4.16 -15.10
N ALA A 131 18.49 5.30 -14.86
CA ALA A 131 19.89 5.33 -14.47
C ALA A 131 20.08 5.03 -12.98
N THR A 132 19.12 5.43 -12.14
CA THR A 132 19.26 5.38 -10.68
C THR A 132 18.24 4.46 -10.00
N GLY A 133 17.13 4.14 -10.65
CA GLY A 133 16.00 3.42 -10.08
C GLY A 133 15.17 4.21 -9.07
N HIS A 134 15.43 5.52 -8.92
CA HIS A 134 14.64 6.38 -8.04
C HIS A 134 13.28 6.70 -8.63
N LEU A 135 12.29 6.87 -7.75
CA LEU A 135 10.96 7.33 -8.10
C LEU A 135 11.04 8.77 -8.65
N THR A 136 10.52 8.98 -9.85
CA THR A 136 10.41 10.31 -10.47
C THR A 136 8.99 10.87 -10.40
N GLY A 137 8.00 10.00 -10.23
CA GLY A 137 6.61 10.41 -10.01
C GLY A 137 5.63 9.25 -10.03
N LEU A 138 4.40 9.56 -9.64
CA LEU A 138 3.23 8.69 -9.82
C LEU A 138 2.31 9.35 -10.84
N VAL A 139 1.84 8.58 -11.81
CA VAL A 139 0.95 9.04 -12.90
C VAL A 139 -0.41 8.37 -12.80
N ASP A 140 -1.41 8.94 -13.46
CA ASP A 140 -2.78 8.41 -13.48
C ASP A 140 -3.50 8.45 -12.13
N TRP A 141 -3.58 9.65 -11.56
CA TRP A 141 -4.33 9.94 -10.32
C TRP A 141 -5.86 9.98 -10.52
N ALA A 142 -6.39 9.40 -11.58
CA ALA A 142 -7.82 9.47 -11.89
C ALA A 142 -8.69 8.78 -10.81
N GLU A 143 -8.15 7.74 -10.18
CA GLU A 143 -8.81 6.96 -9.12
C GLU A 143 -8.45 7.46 -7.70
N ALA A 144 -7.79 8.61 -7.58
CA ALA A 144 -7.33 9.13 -6.29
C ALA A 144 -8.50 9.52 -5.37
N GLU A 145 -8.51 8.97 -4.17
CA GLU A 145 -9.51 9.27 -3.14
C GLU A 145 -8.91 9.15 -1.73
N TRP A 146 -9.64 9.66 -0.73
CA TRP A 146 -9.24 9.46 0.66
C TRP A 146 -9.67 8.07 1.12
N LEU A 147 -8.72 7.31 1.66
CA LEU A 147 -8.96 5.99 2.24
C LEU A 147 -8.21 5.83 3.57
N PRO A 148 -8.62 4.89 4.43
CA PRO A 148 -7.84 4.52 5.61
C PRO A 148 -6.38 4.22 5.25
N PHE A 149 -5.44 4.77 6.04
CA PHE A 149 -4.03 4.54 5.79
C PHE A 149 -3.69 3.06 5.89
N GLY A 150 -2.97 2.56 4.89
CA GLY A 150 -2.68 1.14 4.72
C GLY A 150 -3.35 0.52 3.51
N VAL A 151 -4.52 1.04 3.09
CA VAL A 151 -5.24 0.50 1.92
C VAL A 151 -4.38 0.50 0.65
N ALA A 152 -3.64 1.58 0.39
CA ALA A 152 -2.76 1.67 -0.79
C ALA A 152 -1.47 0.82 -0.71
N LEU A 153 -1.20 0.13 0.41
CA LEU A 153 0.04 -0.64 0.58
C LEU A 153 0.11 -1.90 -0.28
N TYR A 154 -0.97 -2.33 -0.93
CA TYR A 154 -0.92 -3.42 -1.91
C TYR A 154 0.10 -3.14 -3.03
N GLY A 155 0.28 -1.87 -3.42
CA GLY A 155 1.22 -1.47 -4.47
C GLY A 155 2.70 -1.69 -4.11
N VAL A 156 3.01 -1.89 -2.82
CA VAL A 156 4.36 -2.26 -2.37
C VAL A 156 4.70 -3.68 -2.82
N GLU A 157 3.73 -4.59 -2.80
CA GLU A 157 3.93 -5.99 -3.21
C GLU A 157 4.19 -6.10 -4.72
N GLU A 158 3.63 -5.19 -5.53
CA GLU A 158 3.92 -5.08 -6.97
C GLU A 158 5.38 -4.74 -7.29
N VAL A 159 6.09 -4.10 -6.35
CA VAL A 159 7.52 -3.77 -6.50
C VAL A 159 8.40 -4.95 -6.08
N LEU A 160 7.93 -5.70 -5.08
CA LEU A 160 8.63 -6.85 -4.49
C LEU A 160 8.58 -8.12 -5.35
N GLY A 161 7.81 -8.11 -6.44
CA GLY A 161 7.72 -9.23 -7.38
C GLY A 161 7.22 -8.84 -8.75
N GLY A 162 6.72 -9.82 -9.49
CA GLY A 162 6.15 -9.65 -10.82
C GLY A 162 5.81 -11.00 -11.44
N ALA A 163 5.58 -11.00 -12.75
CA ALA A 163 5.46 -12.25 -13.50
C ALA A 163 6.79 -13.02 -13.42
N GLY A 164 6.75 -14.25 -12.93
CA GLY A 164 7.92 -15.14 -12.89
C GLY A 164 8.17 -15.85 -14.21
N GLU A 165 9.14 -16.78 -14.22
CA GLU A 165 9.36 -17.70 -15.36
C GLU A 165 8.23 -18.74 -15.52
N GLY A 166 7.44 -18.94 -14.46
CA GLY A 166 6.25 -19.80 -14.45
C GLY A 166 4.94 -19.00 -14.49
N PRO A 167 3.79 -19.70 -14.48
CA PRO A 167 2.49 -19.03 -14.40
C PRO A 167 2.37 -18.27 -13.08
N GLY A 168 2.24 -16.95 -13.18
CA GLY A 168 1.77 -16.08 -12.11
C GLY A 168 2.81 -15.23 -11.40
N PHE A 169 2.36 -14.69 -10.27
CA PHE A 169 3.14 -13.77 -9.46
C PHE A 169 4.19 -14.51 -8.65
N ALA A 170 5.44 -14.06 -8.74
CA ALA A 170 6.54 -14.53 -7.91
C ALA A 170 7.23 -13.34 -7.25
N TYR A 171 7.48 -13.46 -5.94
CA TYR A 171 8.36 -12.53 -5.24
C TYR A 171 9.80 -12.69 -5.73
N CYS A 172 10.54 -11.58 -5.78
CA CYS A 172 11.97 -11.61 -6.11
C CYS A 172 12.81 -12.20 -4.97
N ALA A 173 14.01 -12.68 -5.29
CA ALA A 173 14.96 -13.13 -4.28
C ALA A 173 15.29 -11.99 -3.28
N GLY A 174 15.20 -12.25 -1.98
CA GLY A 174 15.43 -11.26 -0.92
C GLY A 174 14.29 -10.26 -0.71
N HIS A 175 13.07 -10.58 -1.17
CA HIS A 175 11.90 -9.72 -0.99
C HIS A 175 11.57 -9.45 0.48
N GLU A 176 11.89 -10.35 1.41
CA GLU A 176 11.64 -10.16 2.83
C GLU A 176 12.52 -9.04 3.43
N GLU A 177 13.80 -8.98 3.04
CA GLU A 177 14.70 -7.90 3.43
C GLU A 177 14.28 -6.58 2.81
N LEU A 178 13.85 -6.58 1.54
CA LEU A 178 13.33 -5.39 0.86
C LEU A 178 12.03 -4.89 1.51
N ARG A 179 11.13 -5.79 1.88
CA ARG A 179 9.91 -5.45 2.62
C ARG A 179 10.24 -4.86 3.99
N ARG A 180 11.21 -5.45 4.70
CA ARG A 180 11.71 -4.92 5.98
C ARG A 180 12.30 -3.51 5.81
N HIS A 181 13.12 -3.31 4.78
CA HIS A 181 13.68 -1.99 4.43
C HIS A 181 12.57 -0.95 4.22
N PHE A 182 11.55 -1.28 3.42
CA PHE A 182 10.39 -0.43 3.20
C PHE A 182 9.72 -0.01 4.53
N TRP A 183 9.39 -1.00 5.37
CA TRP A 183 8.72 -0.74 6.63
C TRP A 183 9.57 0.05 7.61
N ASP A 184 10.87 -0.27 7.74
CA ASP A 184 11.79 0.47 8.59
C ASP A 184 11.87 1.95 8.17
N ARG A 185 11.90 2.21 6.86
CA ARG A 185 11.89 3.55 6.29
C ARG A 185 10.57 4.27 6.56
N LEU A 186 9.42 3.64 6.28
CA LEU A 186 8.10 4.23 6.51
C LEU A 186 7.89 4.57 7.99
N LEU A 187 8.26 3.64 8.88
CA LEU A 187 8.20 3.82 10.33
C LEU A 187 9.15 4.90 10.83
N ALA A 188 10.30 5.13 10.17
CA ALA A 188 11.24 6.19 10.51
C ALA A 188 10.74 7.58 10.08
N LEU A 189 10.14 7.68 8.89
CA LEU A 189 9.61 8.92 8.33
C LEU A 189 8.28 9.34 8.98
N SER A 190 7.57 8.40 9.61
CA SER A 190 6.26 8.64 10.25
C SER A 190 6.33 8.76 11.79
N ARG A 191 7.45 9.27 12.35
CA ARG A 191 7.72 9.31 13.81
C ARG A 191 7.31 10.58 14.55
N CYS A 192 6.51 11.47 13.97
CA CYS A 192 6.25 12.77 14.58
C CYS A 192 5.36 12.65 15.85
N GLY A 193 5.96 12.44 17.04
CA GLY A 193 5.29 12.47 18.35
C GLY A 193 4.12 11.48 18.51
N ASP A 194 3.12 11.87 19.32
CA ASP A 194 1.85 11.13 19.50
C ASP A 194 1.03 11.03 18.19
N LEU A 195 1.45 11.76 17.15
CA LEU A 195 0.90 11.76 15.80
C LEU A 195 1.60 10.74 14.89
N GLY A 196 2.51 9.92 15.42
CA GLY A 196 3.21 8.89 14.67
C GLY A 196 2.33 7.71 14.25
N ILE A 197 2.83 6.89 13.33
CA ILE A 197 2.10 5.72 12.80
C ILE A 197 1.96 4.56 13.81
N ARG A 198 2.84 4.49 14.82
CA ARG A 198 2.97 3.34 15.72
C ARG A 198 1.68 2.91 16.44
N PRO A 199 0.85 3.83 16.99
CA PRO A 199 -0.40 3.46 17.65
C PRO A 199 -1.41 2.79 16.71
N TRP A 200 -1.28 3.04 15.40
CA TRP A 200 -2.21 2.58 14.37
C TRP A 200 -1.74 1.31 13.67
N LEU A 201 -0.59 0.71 14.03
CA LEU A 201 -0.01 -0.39 13.23
C LEU A 201 -0.95 -1.58 13.07
N GLY A 202 -1.76 -1.86 14.08
CA GLY A 202 -2.82 -2.85 13.95
C GLY A 202 -3.79 -2.49 12.82
N GLU A 203 -4.36 -1.28 12.86
CA GLU A 203 -5.34 -0.79 11.89
C GLU A 203 -4.73 -0.69 10.50
N VAL A 204 -3.47 -0.26 10.39
CA VAL A 204 -2.72 -0.22 9.14
C VAL A 204 -2.56 -1.61 8.54
N GLU A 205 -2.34 -2.65 9.34
CA GLU A 205 -2.26 -4.01 8.84
C GLU A 205 -3.62 -4.55 8.36
N ALA A 206 -4.69 -4.27 9.11
CA ALA A 206 -6.04 -4.61 8.66
C ALA A 206 -6.40 -3.86 7.37
N ALA A 207 -6.04 -2.58 7.27
CA ALA A 207 -6.22 -1.75 6.10
C ALA A 207 -5.39 -2.24 4.90
N ARG A 208 -4.16 -2.72 5.12
CA ARG A 208 -3.34 -3.36 4.07
C ARG A 208 -4.03 -4.58 3.50
N LYS A 209 -4.50 -5.49 4.36
CA LYS A 209 -5.28 -6.68 3.92
C LYS A 209 -6.56 -6.26 3.20
N LEU A 210 -7.26 -5.25 3.71
CA LEU A 210 -8.43 -4.67 3.03
C LEU A 210 -8.07 -4.18 1.62
N GLY A 211 -6.97 -3.44 1.46
CA GLY A 211 -6.46 -3.02 0.15
C GLY A 211 -6.17 -4.19 -0.78
N VAL A 212 -5.50 -5.24 -0.30
CA VAL A 212 -5.28 -6.44 -1.13
C VAL A 212 -6.61 -7.07 -1.55
N LEU A 213 -7.57 -7.22 -0.64
CA LEU A 213 -8.89 -7.78 -0.97
C LEU A 213 -9.65 -6.93 -1.99
N LEU A 214 -9.58 -5.60 -1.88
CA LEU A 214 -10.29 -4.69 -2.78
C LEU A 214 -9.69 -4.66 -4.19
N TRP A 215 -8.35 -4.58 -4.30
CA TRP A 215 -7.68 -4.43 -5.60
C TRP A 215 -7.33 -5.74 -6.30
N VAL A 216 -7.17 -6.82 -5.54
CA VAL A 216 -6.84 -8.14 -6.08
C VAL A 216 -8.04 -9.09 -6.02
N GLY A 217 -8.96 -8.90 -5.08
CA GLY A 217 -10.13 -9.77 -4.91
C GLY A 217 -11.38 -9.34 -5.70
N ILE A 218 -11.44 -8.09 -6.18
CA ILE A 218 -12.55 -7.58 -7.00
C ILE A 218 -12.02 -7.34 -8.41
N ALA A 219 -12.72 -7.86 -9.41
CA ALA A 219 -12.31 -7.70 -10.79
C ALA A 219 -12.63 -6.29 -11.31
N PHE A 220 -11.74 -5.77 -12.16
CA PHE A 220 -11.91 -4.49 -12.84
C PHE A 220 -12.37 -4.73 -14.29
N ASP A 221 -13.68 -4.60 -14.53
CA ASP A 221 -14.30 -4.80 -15.84
C ASP A 221 -14.71 -3.45 -16.44
N GLU A 222 -13.86 -2.84 -17.27
CA GLU A 222 -14.19 -1.58 -17.97
C GLU A 222 -14.59 -0.44 -17.00
N GLY A 223 -13.91 -0.34 -15.86
CA GLY A 223 -14.24 0.65 -14.82
C GLY A 223 -15.30 0.19 -13.81
N ARG A 224 -15.85 -1.03 -13.96
CA ARG A 224 -16.74 -1.64 -12.98
C ARG A 224 -15.94 -2.47 -11.98
N ILE A 225 -16.30 -2.31 -10.71
CA ILE A 225 -15.68 -2.94 -9.54
C ILE A 225 -16.82 -3.53 -8.72
N ASP A 226 -17.57 -4.46 -9.31
CA ASP A 226 -18.85 -4.97 -8.82
C ASP A 226 -18.95 -6.50 -8.80
N ARG A 227 -17.88 -7.21 -9.18
CA ARG A 227 -17.79 -8.68 -9.10
C ARG A 227 -16.48 -9.16 -8.49
N VAL A 228 -16.52 -10.31 -7.83
CA VAL A 228 -15.31 -11.02 -7.37
C VAL A 228 -14.57 -11.62 -8.57
N ILE A 229 -13.26 -11.81 -8.41
CA ILE A 229 -12.41 -12.55 -9.36
C ILE A 229 -12.88 -14.00 -9.54
N GLU A 230 -12.73 -14.55 -10.75
CA GLU A 230 -13.22 -15.88 -11.15
C GLU A 230 -12.09 -16.74 -11.77
N PRO A 231 -12.04 -18.05 -11.43
CA PRO A 231 -11.14 -18.99 -12.08
C PRO A 231 -11.33 -19.04 -13.60
N GLY A 232 -10.22 -19.09 -14.35
CA GLY A 232 -10.21 -19.09 -15.80
C GLY A 232 -10.42 -17.73 -16.47
N ARG A 233 -10.72 -16.68 -15.69
CA ARG A 233 -10.91 -15.31 -16.19
C ARG A 233 -9.90 -14.32 -15.61
N ASP A 234 -9.69 -14.35 -14.30
CA ASP A 234 -8.89 -13.37 -13.55
C ASP A 234 -7.66 -14.04 -12.89
N GLU A 235 -6.96 -14.89 -13.66
CA GLU A 235 -5.91 -15.76 -13.10
C GLU A 235 -4.71 -14.99 -12.56
N ALA A 236 -4.37 -13.84 -13.15
CA ALA A 236 -3.27 -13.01 -12.68
C ALA A 236 -3.56 -12.47 -11.26
N GLU A 237 -4.78 -12.02 -11.02
CA GLU A 237 -5.26 -11.54 -9.73
C GLU A 237 -5.35 -12.70 -8.72
N MET A 238 -5.92 -13.85 -9.12
CA MET A 238 -5.99 -15.04 -8.26
C MET A 238 -4.60 -15.49 -7.77
N GLN A 239 -3.60 -15.41 -8.63
CA GLN A 239 -2.21 -15.78 -8.30
C GLN A 239 -1.53 -14.78 -7.37
N LYS A 240 -1.96 -13.51 -7.35
CA LYS A 240 -1.48 -12.49 -6.39
C LYS A 240 -2.17 -12.58 -5.04
N LEU A 241 -3.43 -12.99 -5.00
CA LEU A 241 -4.30 -12.85 -3.84
C LEU A 241 -3.70 -13.48 -2.57
N THR A 242 -3.37 -14.77 -2.61
CA THR A 242 -2.83 -15.46 -1.42
C THR A 242 -1.46 -14.93 -1.01
N PRO A 243 -0.46 -14.83 -1.92
CA PRO A 243 0.85 -14.28 -1.57
C PRO A 243 0.80 -12.87 -0.96
N PHE A 244 -0.14 -12.02 -1.39
CA PHE A 244 -0.26 -10.65 -0.88
C PHE A 244 -0.95 -10.63 0.48
N LEU A 245 -1.98 -11.45 0.69
CA LEU A 245 -2.66 -11.56 1.99
C LEU A 245 -1.76 -12.17 3.08
N GLU A 246 -0.87 -13.08 2.70
CA GLU A 246 0.09 -13.75 3.59
C GLU A 246 1.41 -12.98 3.77
N ALA A 247 1.61 -11.87 3.05
CA ALA A 247 2.82 -11.06 3.18
C ALA A 247 2.99 -10.51 4.60
N ALA A 248 4.18 -10.72 5.17
CA ALA A 248 4.48 -10.35 6.55
C ALA A 248 4.45 -8.84 6.80
N CYS A 249 3.86 -8.45 7.94
CA CYS A 249 3.82 -7.09 8.43
C CYS A 249 4.65 -6.91 9.71
N PRO A 250 5.18 -5.70 10.00
CA PRO A 250 5.87 -5.42 11.27
C PRO A 250 5.07 -5.78 12.54
N VAL A 251 3.74 -5.85 12.44
CA VAL A 251 2.88 -6.30 13.54
C VAL A 251 3.11 -7.78 13.87
N ASP A 252 3.34 -8.62 12.86
CA ASP A 252 3.52 -10.06 13.01
C ASP A 252 4.87 -10.40 13.65
N ALA A 253 5.92 -9.65 13.30
CA ALA A 253 7.27 -9.84 13.83
C ALA A 253 7.39 -9.50 15.34
N ALA A 254 6.50 -8.66 15.87
CA ALA A 254 6.47 -8.33 17.29
C ALA A 254 5.88 -9.45 18.16
N GLY A 255 5.02 -10.30 17.60
CA GLY A 255 4.36 -11.41 18.31
C GLY A 255 5.20 -12.68 18.41
N ASP A 256 6.08 -12.93 17.45
CA ASP A 256 6.85 -14.19 17.37
C ASP A 256 8.19 -14.14 18.13
N GLY A 257 8.73 -12.93 18.32
CA GLY A 257 9.98 -12.71 19.05
C GLY A 257 9.96 -13.15 20.53
N ASP A 258 8.78 -13.40 21.11
CA ASP A 258 8.63 -13.90 22.49
C ASP A 258 8.53 -15.43 22.60
N ARG A 259 8.23 -16.16 21.52
CA ARG A 259 8.11 -17.63 21.55
C ARG A 259 9.42 -18.35 21.19
N GLU A 260 10.28 -17.74 20.39
CA GLU A 260 11.58 -18.32 20.01
C GLU A 260 12.76 -17.84 20.88
N ARG A 261 12.51 -16.93 21.84
CA ARG A 261 13.50 -16.30 22.73
C ARG A 261 14.24 -17.27 23.68
N GLY A 262 13.90 -18.57 23.68
CA GLY A 262 14.49 -19.59 24.54
C GLY A 262 15.71 -20.35 23.97
N ARG A 263 16.01 -20.26 22.66
CA ARG A 263 17.09 -21.07 22.06
C ARG A 263 17.82 -20.34 20.93
N ARG A 264 18.85 -19.57 21.32
CA ARG A 264 19.99 -19.00 20.57
C ARG A 264 20.02 -17.48 20.69
N GLY A 265 21.07 -16.99 21.34
CA GLY A 265 21.33 -15.56 21.46
C GLY A 265 21.50 -14.92 20.09
N SER A 266 20.73 -13.87 19.81
CA SER A 266 20.97 -12.95 18.71
C SER A 266 20.52 -11.54 19.07
N ARG A 267 21.27 -10.58 18.54
CA ARG A 267 21.44 -9.16 18.91
C ARG A 267 20.22 -8.25 18.67
N VAL A 268 19.01 -8.77 18.53
CA VAL A 268 17.83 -7.98 18.10
C VAL A 268 17.25 -7.12 19.24
N GLY A 269 17.37 -7.55 20.49
CA GLY A 269 16.78 -6.86 21.65
C GLY A 269 17.46 -5.58 22.11
N ILE A 270 18.66 -5.26 21.61
CA ILE A 270 19.42 -4.06 22.01
C ILE A 270 19.00 -2.83 21.19
N TRP A 271 18.51 -3.01 19.97
CA TRP A 271 18.25 -1.92 19.01
C TRP A 271 16.99 -1.09 19.30
N LEU A 272 15.97 -1.65 19.95
CA LEU A 272 14.73 -0.91 20.24
C LEU A 272 14.89 0.14 21.35
N ARG A 273 15.94 0.03 22.19
CA ARG A 273 16.25 1.03 23.22
C ARG A 273 17.28 2.05 22.75
N GLU A 274 18.27 1.65 21.94
CA GLU A 274 19.35 2.56 21.52
C GLU A 274 18.94 3.56 20.43
N LEU A 275 17.96 3.24 19.58
CA LEU A 275 17.41 4.21 18.60
C LEU A 275 16.57 5.34 19.23
N GLY A 276 16.15 5.18 20.49
CA GLY A 276 15.51 6.26 21.24
C GLY A 276 16.49 7.34 21.72
N VAL A 277 17.80 7.02 21.79
CA VAL A 277 18.83 7.92 22.32
C VAL A 277 19.59 8.65 21.21
N ALA A 278 19.76 8.05 20.03
CA ALA A 278 20.59 8.62 18.97
C ALA A 278 19.91 9.69 18.08
N PHE A 279 18.58 9.83 18.08
CA PHE A 279 17.86 10.77 17.19
C PHE A 279 17.19 11.97 17.88
N GLY A 280 17.33 12.11 19.20
CA GLY A 280 16.80 13.23 19.99
C GLY A 280 17.44 14.60 19.72
N GLN A 281 18.24 14.74 18.67
CA GLN A 281 18.96 15.98 18.33
C GLN A 281 18.59 16.58 16.96
N LEU A 282 17.74 15.95 16.15
CA LEU A 282 17.36 16.45 14.82
C LEU A 282 15.92 16.98 14.71
N CYS A 283 15.16 16.97 15.81
CA CYS A 283 13.87 17.64 15.90
C CYS A 283 13.88 18.61 17.09
N ARG A 284 14.44 19.80 16.88
CA ARG A 284 14.13 21.02 17.62
C ARG A 284 13.99 22.16 16.63
#